data_AF-A0A7Z9LCA4-F1
#
_entry.id   AF-A0A7Z9LCA4-F1
#
_cell.length_a   1.000
_cell.length_b   1.000
_cell.length_c   1.000
_cell.angle_alpha   90.00
_cell.angle_beta   90.00
_cell.angle_gamma   90.00
#
_symmetry.space_group_name_H-M   'P 1'
#
loop_
_entity.id
_entity.type
_entity.pdbx_description
1 polymer ?
#
loop_
_entity_poly.entity_id
_entity_poly.type
_entity_poly.pdbx_seq_one_letter_code
_entity_poly.pdbx_strand_id
1 'polypeptide(L)'
;MNSRPGGVEISSLRRRIEALRKRLTPGSGARPVTDRPLGEMALDVDEVIDPASASSDHFCDHFLTLSGFGEDLLFLDLETTGLGAGARIFLAGVLHREGDRFRLRQWYCQDVVEEGQVLRKILAAIEERPTVVTYNGDAFDLPFIERRLRWHGIGRICEGIRSIDLLPLVRKRYRDRWPDCRLVSAEEHL
;
A
#
# COMPACT_ATOMS: atom_id res chain seq x y z
N MET A 1 -3.23 -10.94 36.58
CA MET A 1 -3.64 -9.68 35.91
C MET A 1 -2.40 -9.04 35.32
N ASN A 2 -2.26 -9.05 34.00
CA ASN A 2 -1.73 -7.94 33.21
C ASN A 2 -1.82 -8.29 31.72
N SER A 3 -2.71 -7.56 31.07
CA SER A 3 -3.08 -7.62 29.67
C SER A 3 -1.89 -7.24 28.78
N ARG A 4 -1.62 -8.03 27.73
CA ARG A 4 -0.58 -7.75 26.74
C ARG A 4 -1.13 -6.80 25.66
N PRO A 5 -0.45 -5.69 25.30
CA PRO A 5 -0.82 -4.90 24.14
C PRO A 5 -0.36 -5.61 22.85
N GLY A 6 -1.25 -5.67 21.87
CA GLY A 6 -1.13 -6.47 20.66
C GLY A 6 -0.10 -5.93 19.67
N GLY A 7 0.78 -6.83 19.21
CA GLY A 7 1.67 -6.61 18.07
C GLY A 7 0.95 -6.86 16.73
N VAL A 8 1.38 -6.14 15.70
CA VAL A 8 0.69 -6.07 14.41
C VAL A 8 1.30 -7.08 13.43
N GLU A 9 0.66 -8.25 13.27
CA GLU A 9 0.87 -9.24 12.19
C GLU A 9 0.69 -8.65 10.76
N ILE A 10 1.10 -9.33 9.69
CA ILE A 10 0.75 -8.93 8.30
C ILE A 10 -0.76 -9.08 8.04
N SER A 11 -1.39 -10.08 8.66
CA SER A 11 -2.83 -10.16 8.84
C SER A 11 -3.37 -9.03 9.73
N SER A 12 -2.53 -8.35 10.52
CA SER A 12 -2.83 -7.14 11.30
C SER A 12 -2.56 -5.84 10.54
N LEU A 13 -1.63 -5.79 9.58
CA LEU A 13 -1.51 -4.70 8.61
C LEU A 13 -2.74 -4.73 7.70
N ARG A 14 -3.09 -5.92 7.21
CA ARG A 14 -4.32 -6.14 6.47
C ARG A 14 -5.56 -5.92 7.34
N ARG A 15 -5.63 -6.37 8.60
CA ARG A 15 -6.73 -6.00 9.54
C ARG A 15 -6.70 -4.53 9.94
N ARG A 16 -5.57 -3.82 9.96
CA ARG A 16 -5.50 -2.36 10.20
C ARG A 16 -6.00 -1.61 8.98
N ILE A 17 -5.55 -1.99 7.78
CA ILE A 17 -6.05 -1.50 6.49
C ILE A 17 -7.53 -1.83 6.33
N GLU A 18 -7.98 -3.00 6.78
CA GLU A 18 -9.37 -3.45 6.69
C GLU A 18 -10.26 -2.87 7.80
N ALA A 19 -9.73 -2.60 8.99
CA ALA A 19 -10.40 -1.85 10.05
C ALA A 19 -10.49 -0.35 9.69
N LEU A 20 -9.47 0.20 9.03
CA LEU A 20 -9.51 1.52 8.40
C LEU A 20 -10.53 1.52 7.26
N ARG A 21 -10.48 0.56 6.32
CA ARG A 21 -11.49 0.38 5.27
C ARG A 21 -12.90 0.30 5.85
N LYS A 22 -13.16 -0.50 6.90
CA LYS A 22 -14.49 -0.62 7.55
C LYS A 22 -14.96 0.65 8.26
N ARG A 23 -14.05 1.47 8.77
CA ARG A 23 -14.36 2.80 9.34
C ARG A 23 -14.59 3.86 8.26
N LEU A 24 -14.14 3.60 7.04
CA LEU A 24 -14.10 4.55 5.93
C LEU A 24 -14.98 4.11 4.74
N THR A 25 -15.57 2.90 4.77
CA THR A 25 -16.59 2.46 3.82
C THR A 25 -17.89 3.21 4.12
N PRO A 26 -18.41 3.99 3.15
CA PRO A 26 -19.65 4.73 3.35
C PRO A 26 -20.84 3.78 3.31
N GLY A 27 -21.27 3.30 4.49
CA GLY A 27 -22.62 2.81 4.71
C GLY A 27 -23.51 3.98 5.13
N SER A 28 -24.42 4.37 4.23
CA SER A 28 -25.41 5.46 4.37
C SER A 28 -24.86 6.90 4.57
N GLY A 29 -24.67 7.60 3.45
CA GLY A 29 -25.17 8.98 3.31
C GLY A 29 -24.46 10.14 4.02
N ALA A 30 -23.39 9.94 4.80
CA ALA A 30 -22.66 11.07 5.39
C ALA A 30 -21.15 10.92 5.18
N ARG A 31 -20.59 11.77 4.31
CA ARG A 31 -19.15 12.06 4.26
C ARG A 31 -18.76 12.63 5.64
N PRO A 32 -17.75 12.11 6.35
CA PRO A 32 -17.24 12.79 7.53
C PRO A 32 -16.68 14.13 7.06
N VAL A 33 -17.41 15.22 7.31
CA VAL A 33 -16.85 16.57 7.16
C VAL A 33 -15.95 16.75 8.37
N THR A 34 -14.65 16.53 8.19
CA THR A 34 -13.69 16.89 9.23
C THR A 34 -13.49 18.39 9.17
N ASP A 35 -13.63 19.09 10.30
CA ASP A 35 -13.39 20.53 10.46
C ASP A 35 -11.88 20.89 10.37
N ARG A 36 -11.15 20.14 9.54
CA ARG A 36 -9.71 20.26 9.40
C ARG A 36 -9.37 21.39 8.43
N PRO A 37 -8.26 22.11 8.67
CA PRO A 37 -7.78 23.12 7.74
C PRO A 37 -7.61 22.51 6.34
N LEU A 38 -8.05 23.25 5.32
CA LEU A 38 -7.73 22.95 3.93
C LEU A 38 -6.22 22.74 3.78
N GLY A 39 -5.82 21.54 3.37
CA GLY A 39 -4.43 21.19 3.12
C GLY A 39 -3.78 20.29 4.17
N GLU A 40 -4.43 19.93 5.27
CA GLU A 40 -3.92 18.92 6.20
C GLU A 40 -4.38 17.51 5.80
N MET A 41 -3.43 16.59 5.54
CA MET A 41 -3.74 15.26 5.02
C MET A 41 -4.53 14.42 6.03
N ALA A 42 -5.48 13.62 5.53
CA ALA A 42 -6.40 12.96 6.43
C ALA A 42 -5.77 11.91 7.35
N LEU A 43 -4.71 11.23 6.91
CA LEU A 43 -3.84 10.37 7.70
C LEU A 43 -2.47 10.32 7.03
N ASP A 44 -1.40 10.50 7.82
CA ASP A 44 0.00 10.33 7.40
C ASP A 44 0.68 9.40 8.40
N VAL A 45 0.76 8.12 8.07
CA VAL A 45 1.47 7.13 8.88
C VAL A 45 2.89 7.01 8.35
N ASP A 46 3.86 7.01 9.28
CA ASP A 46 5.26 6.68 9.03
C ASP A 46 5.75 5.84 10.21
N GLU A 47 5.75 4.53 10.04
CA GLU A 47 6.03 3.53 11.08
C GLU A 47 7.28 2.74 10.73
N VAL A 48 8.23 2.70 11.66
CA VAL A 48 9.40 1.80 11.58
C VAL A 48 9.03 0.48 12.26
N ILE A 49 9.13 -0.60 11.50
CA ILE A 49 8.84 -1.95 11.95
C ILE A 49 10.16 -2.64 12.28
N ASP A 50 10.39 -2.84 13.58
CA ASP A 50 11.54 -3.55 14.12
C ASP A 50 11.22 -5.04 14.26
N PRO A 51 11.96 -5.94 13.60
CA PRO A 51 11.71 -7.37 13.67
C PRO A 51 11.94 -7.92 15.06
N ALA A 52 12.91 -7.36 15.80
CA ALA A 52 13.20 -7.78 17.16
C ALA A 52 12.07 -7.43 18.14
N SER A 53 11.16 -6.54 17.74
CA SER A 53 9.97 -6.18 18.53
C SER A 53 8.76 -7.07 18.24
N ALA A 54 8.80 -7.89 17.18
CA ALA A 54 7.70 -8.76 16.79
C ALA A 54 7.69 -10.04 17.65
N SER A 55 6.58 -10.28 18.34
CA SER A 55 6.41 -11.40 19.28
C SER A 55 5.86 -12.69 18.63
N SER A 56 5.86 -12.79 17.30
CA SER A 56 5.35 -13.97 16.58
C SER A 56 6.30 -14.49 15.51
N ASP A 57 6.47 -15.83 15.49
CA ASP A 57 7.38 -16.55 14.60
C ASP A 57 7.09 -16.31 13.11
N HIS A 58 5.81 -16.16 12.73
CA HIS A 58 5.40 -15.90 11.33
C HIS A 58 5.82 -14.53 10.80
N PHE A 59 5.89 -13.50 11.67
CA PHE A 59 6.36 -12.19 11.25
C PHE A 59 7.87 -12.24 10.96
N CYS A 60 8.62 -12.97 11.80
CA CYS A 60 10.05 -13.21 11.57
C CYS A 60 10.30 -13.97 10.26
N ASP A 61 9.50 -14.98 9.91
CA ASP A 61 9.66 -15.72 8.65
C ASP A 61 9.44 -14.84 7.42
N HIS A 62 8.38 -14.02 7.44
CA HIS A 62 8.09 -13.09 6.36
C HIS A 62 9.14 -11.97 6.30
N PHE A 63 9.58 -11.49 7.46
CA PHE A 63 10.67 -10.52 7.59
C PHE A 63 11.97 -11.06 6.98
N LEU A 64 12.37 -12.29 7.29
CA LEU A 64 13.57 -12.92 6.73
C LEU A 64 13.46 -13.07 5.21
N THR A 65 12.29 -13.46 4.71
CA THR A 65 12.02 -13.54 3.28
C THR A 65 12.15 -12.16 2.62
N LEU A 66 11.52 -11.14 3.20
CA LEU A 66 11.58 -9.78 2.66
C LEU A 66 12.97 -9.15 2.80
N SER A 67 13.73 -9.53 3.83
CA SER A 67 15.12 -9.11 4.04
C SER A 67 16.08 -9.73 3.03
N GLY A 68 15.66 -10.77 2.31
CA GLY A 68 16.37 -11.27 1.14
C GLY A 68 16.35 -10.29 -0.04
N PHE A 69 15.43 -9.31 -0.05
CA PHE A 69 15.35 -8.30 -1.09
C PHE A 69 16.20 -7.05 -0.81
N GLY A 70 16.56 -6.34 -1.87
CA GLY A 70 17.35 -5.10 -1.80
C GLY A 70 16.57 -3.93 -1.19
N GLU A 71 17.29 -2.91 -0.73
CA GLU A 71 16.70 -1.67 -0.18
C GLU A 71 16.14 -0.73 -1.25
N ASP A 72 16.43 -1.01 -2.53
CA ASP A 72 15.91 -0.30 -3.69
C ASP A 72 14.47 -0.72 -4.05
N LEU A 73 13.93 -1.75 -3.39
CA LEU A 73 12.56 -2.21 -3.59
C LEU A 73 11.57 -1.36 -2.79
N LEU A 74 10.49 -0.97 -3.45
CA LEU A 74 9.33 -0.29 -2.88
C LEU A 74 8.08 -1.12 -3.16
N PHE A 75 7.52 -1.76 -2.14
CA PHE A 75 6.20 -2.37 -2.25
C PHE A 75 5.15 -1.26 -2.22
N LEU A 76 4.22 -1.29 -3.18
CA LEU A 76 3.18 -0.28 -3.36
C LEU A 76 1.82 -0.97 -3.51
N ASP A 77 0.82 -0.43 -2.81
CA ASP A 77 -0.58 -0.83 -2.90
C ASP A 77 -1.49 0.40 -2.84
N LEU A 78 -2.52 0.44 -3.69
CA LEU A 78 -3.48 1.54 -3.74
C LEU A 78 -4.90 1.06 -3.45
N GLU A 79 -5.62 1.92 -2.76
CA GLU A 79 -7.05 1.86 -2.64
C GLU A 79 -7.71 3.02 -3.38
N THR A 80 -8.67 2.69 -4.22
CA THR A 80 -9.35 3.65 -5.07
C THR A 80 -10.85 3.61 -4.83
N THR A 81 -11.53 4.73 -5.05
CA THR A 81 -13.00 4.81 -4.88
C THR A 81 -13.78 4.05 -5.95
N GLY A 82 -13.11 3.33 -6.84
CA GLY A 82 -13.69 2.59 -7.97
C GLY A 82 -12.73 2.50 -9.16
N LEU A 83 -13.24 2.02 -10.30
CA LEU A 83 -12.43 1.79 -11.52
C LEU A 83 -12.70 2.80 -12.65
N GLY A 84 -13.70 3.67 -12.51
CA GLY A 84 -14.14 4.61 -13.55
C GLY A 84 -13.24 5.85 -13.71
N ALA A 85 -13.51 6.66 -14.73
CA ALA A 85 -12.72 7.87 -15.05
C ALA A 85 -12.68 8.91 -13.91
N GLY A 86 -13.72 8.98 -13.08
CA GLY A 86 -13.79 9.85 -11.91
C GLY A 86 -13.26 9.22 -10.62
N ALA A 87 -12.73 7.99 -10.68
CA ALA A 87 -12.13 7.36 -9.51
C ALA A 87 -10.87 8.09 -9.09
N ARG A 88 -10.62 8.06 -7.78
CA ARG A 88 -9.50 8.71 -7.12
C ARG A 88 -8.85 7.77 -6.13
N ILE A 89 -7.58 8.04 -5.82
CA ILE A 89 -6.90 7.39 -4.71
C ILE A 89 -7.57 7.89 -3.43
N PHE A 90 -7.82 7.00 -2.47
CA PHE A 90 -8.19 7.38 -1.12
C PHE A 90 -7.23 6.85 -0.08
N LEU A 91 -6.50 5.77 -0.34
CA LEU A 91 -5.41 5.29 0.49
C LEU A 91 -4.27 4.80 -0.40
N ALA A 92 -3.04 5.14 -0.04
CA ALA A 92 -1.84 4.55 -0.64
C ALA A 92 -0.96 4.02 0.49
N GLY A 93 -0.45 2.80 0.32
CA GLY A 93 0.50 2.19 1.23
C GLY A 93 1.82 1.93 0.50
N VAL A 94 2.93 2.27 1.15
CA VAL A 94 4.25 1.85 0.70
C VAL A 94 5.03 1.19 1.82
N LEU A 95 5.81 0.16 1.48
CA LEU A 95 6.69 -0.54 2.39
C LEU A 95 8.06 -0.71 1.72
N HIS A 96 9.12 -0.42 2.45
CA HIS A 96 10.48 -0.69 1.99
C HIS A 96 11.41 -1.03 3.14
N ARG A 97 12.54 -1.63 2.82
CA ARG A 97 13.58 -1.92 3.80
C ARG A 97 14.46 -0.69 4.07
N GLU A 98 14.92 -0.57 5.31
CA GLU A 98 15.99 0.33 5.75
C GLU A 98 16.89 -0.45 6.72
N GLY A 99 18.02 -0.97 6.24
CA GLY A 99 18.90 -1.84 7.03
C GLY A 99 18.20 -3.13 7.46
N ASP A 100 18.11 -3.33 8.77
CA ASP A 100 17.47 -4.47 9.43
C ASP A 100 15.99 -4.20 9.79
N ARG A 101 15.42 -3.10 9.29
CA ARG A 101 14.05 -2.68 9.60
C ARG A 101 13.24 -2.52 8.32
N PHE A 102 11.93 -2.48 8.50
CA PHE A 102 11.03 -2.00 7.46
C PHE A 102 10.46 -0.64 7.84
N ARG A 103 10.17 0.18 6.83
CA ARG A 103 9.46 1.43 6.99
C ARG A 103 8.16 1.35 6.20
N LEU A 104 7.05 1.46 6.92
CA LEU A 104 5.71 1.48 6.39
C LEU A 104 5.22 2.93 6.37
N ARG A 105 4.84 3.42 5.19
CA ARG A 105 4.15 4.70 5.07
C ARG A 105 2.75 4.48 4.52
N GLN A 106 1.75 5.12 5.12
CA GLN A 106 0.37 5.05 4.64
C GLN A 106 -0.26 6.43 4.62
N TRP A 107 -0.87 6.78 3.48
CA TRP A 107 -1.44 8.09 3.26
C TRP A 107 -2.92 7.97 2.89
N TYR A 108 -3.80 8.46 3.75
CA TYR A 108 -5.23 8.54 3.49
C TYR A 108 -5.58 9.95 3.02
N CYS A 109 -6.34 10.05 1.93
CA CYS A 109 -6.84 11.31 1.40
C CYS A 109 -8.36 11.32 1.24
N GLN A 110 -9.01 12.37 1.73
CA GLN A 110 -10.48 12.51 1.69
C GLN A 110 -11.00 13.38 0.56
N ASP A 111 -10.17 14.25 0.01
CA ASP A 111 -10.54 15.16 -1.07
C ASP A 111 -9.48 15.19 -2.19
N VAL A 112 -9.71 16.08 -3.15
CA VAL A 112 -8.85 16.24 -4.32
C VAL A 112 -7.51 16.90 -3.93
N VAL A 113 -7.53 17.89 -3.05
CA VAL A 113 -6.31 18.60 -2.63
C VAL A 113 -5.36 17.63 -1.92
N GLU A 114 -5.90 16.82 -1.02
CA GLU A 114 -5.16 15.77 -0.33
C GLU A 114 -4.67 14.68 -1.29
N GLU A 115 -5.45 14.26 -2.29
CA GLU A 115 -5.00 13.29 -3.30
C GLU A 115 -3.73 13.80 -4.03
N GLY A 116 -3.68 15.10 -4.35
CA GLY A 116 -2.48 15.72 -4.93
C GLY A 116 -1.25 15.64 -4.01
N GLN A 117 -1.44 15.67 -2.69
CA GLN A 117 -0.34 15.49 -1.73
C GLN A 117 0.12 14.04 -1.68
N VAL A 118 -0.82 13.09 -1.66
CA VAL A 118 -0.54 11.65 -1.71
C VAL A 118 0.25 11.30 -2.98
N LEU A 119 -0.14 11.84 -4.13
CA LEU A 119 0.57 11.62 -5.39
C LEU A 119 2.03 12.10 -5.36
N ARG A 120 2.30 13.27 -4.76
CA ARG A 120 3.68 13.76 -4.59
C ARG A 120 4.50 12.86 -3.67
N LYS A 121 3.89 12.38 -2.58
CA LYS A 121 4.53 11.43 -1.65
C LYS A 121 4.84 10.09 -2.33
N ILE A 122 3.94 9.59 -3.18
CA ILE A 122 4.18 8.40 -4.00
C ILE A 122 5.36 8.63 -4.94
N LEU A 123 5.39 9.75 -5.68
CA LEU A 123 6.50 10.06 -6.58
C LEU A 123 7.84 10.11 -5.84
N ALA A 124 7.91 10.82 -4.71
CA ALA A 124 9.12 10.88 -3.89
C ALA A 124 9.56 9.49 -3.40
N ALA A 125 8.62 8.65 -2.97
CA ALA A 125 8.94 7.28 -2.55
C ALA A 125 9.48 6.41 -3.71
N ILE A 126 8.93 6.56 -4.92
CA ILE A 126 9.41 5.85 -6.12
C ILE A 126 10.78 6.40 -6.57
N GLU A 127 11.01 7.70 -6.47
CA GLU A 127 12.30 8.33 -6.76
C GLU A 127 13.41 7.81 -5.84
N GLU A 128 13.13 7.70 -4.54
CA GLU A 128 14.05 7.13 -3.57
C GLU A 128 14.37 5.66 -3.87
N ARG A 129 13.40 4.92 -4.42
CA ARG A 129 13.43 3.45 -4.57
C ARG A 129 12.81 3.03 -5.91
N PRO A 130 13.60 3.02 -6.99
CA PRO A 130 13.08 2.92 -8.35
C PRO A 130 12.64 1.50 -8.75
N THR A 131 12.73 0.50 -7.86
CA THR A 131 12.22 -0.85 -8.12
C THR A 131 10.87 -1.04 -7.42
N VAL A 132 9.77 -0.80 -8.12
CA VAL A 132 8.42 -0.87 -7.56
C VAL A 132 7.86 -2.29 -7.65
N VAL A 133 7.42 -2.83 -6.53
CA VAL A 133 6.77 -4.14 -6.43
C VAL A 133 5.28 -3.95 -6.18
N THR A 134 4.44 -4.62 -6.96
CA THR A 134 2.98 -4.54 -6.85
C THR A 134 2.32 -5.90 -7.06
N TYR A 135 1.02 -6.01 -6.79
CA TYR A 135 0.22 -7.16 -7.20
C TYR A 135 -0.83 -6.71 -8.22
N ASN A 136 -0.63 -7.05 -9.49
CA ASN A 136 -1.41 -6.55 -10.63
C ASN A 136 -1.24 -5.04 -10.91
N GLY A 137 -0.18 -4.41 -10.40
CA GLY A 137 -0.02 -2.96 -10.50
C GLY A 137 0.47 -2.45 -11.84
N ASP A 138 1.05 -3.32 -12.69
CA ASP A 138 1.36 -2.95 -14.08
C ASP A 138 0.09 -2.67 -14.88
N ALA A 139 -0.98 -3.42 -14.59
CA ALA A 139 -2.29 -3.25 -15.21
C ALA A 139 -3.19 -2.26 -14.47
N PHE A 140 -2.89 -1.92 -13.21
CA PHE A 140 -3.76 -1.12 -12.36
C PHE A 140 -3.05 0.07 -11.71
N ASP A 141 -2.25 -0.16 -10.67
CA ASP A 141 -1.71 0.89 -9.80
C ASP A 141 -0.89 1.94 -10.55
N LEU A 142 0.11 1.54 -11.33
CA LEU A 142 1.00 2.45 -12.05
C LEU A 142 0.23 3.27 -13.12
N PRO A 143 -0.59 2.65 -14.00
CA PRO A 143 -1.47 3.41 -14.90
C PRO A 143 -2.46 4.33 -14.17
N PHE A 144 -2.95 3.94 -12.99
CA PHE A 144 -3.88 4.74 -12.20
C PHE A 144 -3.18 5.99 -11.66
N ILE A 145 -2.00 5.83 -11.05
CA ILE A 145 -1.16 6.94 -10.57
C ILE A 145 -0.87 7.89 -11.72
N GLU A 146 -0.37 7.39 -12.85
CA GLU A 146 -0.07 8.20 -14.03
C GLU A 146 -1.25 9.05 -14.52
N ARG A 147 -2.45 8.46 -14.55
CA ARG A 147 -3.65 9.20 -14.93
C ARG A 147 -3.98 10.30 -13.92
N ARG A 148 -3.86 10.04 -12.62
CA ARG A 148 -4.15 11.02 -11.58
C ARG A 148 -3.09 12.12 -11.52
N LEU A 149 -1.80 11.79 -11.71
CA LEU A 149 -0.71 12.74 -11.87
C LEU A 149 -1.00 13.75 -12.99
N ARG A 150 -1.39 13.27 -14.17
CA ARG A 150 -1.79 14.14 -15.29
C ARG A 150 -3.00 15.01 -14.94
N TRP A 151 -4.01 14.45 -14.29
CA TRP A 151 -5.21 15.20 -13.89
C TRP A 151 -4.88 16.34 -12.92
N HIS A 152 -3.95 16.11 -11.98
CA HIS A 152 -3.48 17.11 -11.02
C HIS A 152 -2.41 18.06 -11.57
N GLY A 153 -1.90 17.82 -12.78
CA GLY A 153 -0.75 18.55 -13.33
C GLY A 153 0.55 18.33 -12.54
N ILE A 154 0.70 17.16 -11.91
CA ILE A 154 1.86 16.79 -11.08
C ILE A 154 2.73 15.83 -11.89
N GLY A 155 3.77 16.33 -12.56
CA GLY A 155 4.84 15.53 -13.14
C GLY A 155 4.40 14.22 -13.84
N ARG A 156 5.24 13.20 -13.70
CA ARG A 156 4.99 11.80 -14.10
C ARG A 156 5.88 10.90 -13.26
N ILE A 157 5.62 9.59 -13.27
CA ILE A 157 6.53 8.62 -12.68
C ILE A 157 7.88 8.72 -13.42
N CYS A 158 8.98 8.66 -12.67
CA CYS A 158 10.32 8.83 -13.21
C CYS A 158 10.63 7.79 -14.29
N GLU A 159 11.40 8.21 -15.28
CA GLU A 159 11.89 7.31 -16.32
C GLU A 159 12.90 6.33 -15.72
N GLY A 160 12.90 5.09 -16.21
CA GLY A 160 13.85 4.07 -15.78
C GLY A 160 13.49 3.33 -14.48
N ILE A 161 12.29 3.53 -13.92
CA ILE A 161 11.80 2.65 -12.85
C ILE A 161 11.71 1.20 -13.34
N ARG A 162 12.01 0.26 -12.45
CA ARG A 162 11.77 -1.18 -12.67
C ARG A 162 10.47 -1.55 -11.99
N SER A 163 9.56 -2.19 -12.72
CA SER A 163 8.35 -2.75 -12.11
C SER A 163 8.48 -4.27 -11.95
N ILE A 164 8.08 -4.77 -10.79
CA ILE A 164 7.94 -6.19 -10.47
C ILE A 164 6.48 -6.44 -10.11
N ASP A 165 5.70 -6.94 -11.08
CA ASP A 165 4.33 -7.38 -10.83
C ASP A 165 4.32 -8.85 -10.38
N LEU A 166 3.79 -9.10 -9.18
CA LEU A 166 3.71 -10.43 -8.58
C LEU A 166 2.61 -11.30 -9.22
N LEU A 167 1.56 -10.72 -9.80
CA LEU A 167 0.43 -11.50 -10.32
C LEU A 167 0.84 -12.43 -11.48
N PRO A 168 1.62 -11.99 -12.49
CA PRO A 168 2.15 -12.90 -13.52
C PRO A 168 2.96 -14.06 -12.95
N LEU A 169 3.76 -13.82 -11.90
CA LEU A 169 4.57 -14.85 -11.25
C LEU A 169 3.70 -15.88 -10.52
N VAL A 170 2.72 -15.40 -9.75
CA VAL A 170 1.74 -16.25 -9.05
C VAL A 170 0.92 -17.06 -10.04
N ARG A 171 0.39 -16.44 -11.09
CA ARG A 171 -0.36 -17.13 -12.15
C ARG A 171 0.48 -18.20 -12.80
N LYS A 172 1.73 -17.91 -13.17
CA LYS A 172 2.63 -18.89 -13.79
C LYS A 172 2.81 -20.13 -12.91
N ARG A 173 2.82 -19.96 -11.59
CA ARG A 173 3.10 -21.05 -10.64
C ARG A 173 1.86 -21.82 -10.17
N TYR A 174 0.70 -21.16 -10.14
CA TYR A 174 -0.47 -21.67 -9.41
C TYR A 174 -1.81 -21.65 -10.17
N ARG A 175 -1.89 -21.10 -11.39
CA ARG A 175 -3.15 -21.02 -12.16
C ARG A 175 -3.87 -22.35 -12.38
N ASP A 176 -3.13 -23.46 -12.40
CA ASP A 176 -3.70 -24.81 -12.61
C ASP A 176 -3.98 -25.54 -11.27
N ARG A 177 -3.70 -24.89 -10.13
CA ARG A 177 -3.84 -25.45 -8.78
C ARG A 177 -4.84 -24.71 -7.91
N TRP A 178 -5.07 -23.43 -8.17
CA TRP A 178 -5.97 -22.58 -7.41
C TRP A 178 -7.20 -22.19 -8.23
N PRO A 179 -8.35 -21.93 -7.58
CA PRO A 179 -9.57 -21.50 -8.28
C PRO A 179 -9.38 -20.16 -9.00
N ASP A 180 -8.57 -19.26 -8.42
CA ASP A 180 -8.10 -18.04 -9.07
C ASP A 180 -6.78 -17.59 -8.43
N CYS A 181 -6.13 -16.59 -9.05
CA CYS A 181 -4.93 -15.96 -8.52
C CYS A 181 -5.19 -14.49 -8.18
N ARG A 182 -6.30 -14.19 -7.50
CA ARG A 182 -6.46 -12.88 -6.86
C ARG A 182 -5.60 -12.84 -5.60
N LEU A 183 -5.21 -11.64 -5.16
CA LEU A 183 -4.36 -11.47 -3.98
C LEU A 183 -4.94 -12.20 -2.76
N VAL A 184 -6.25 -12.02 -2.50
CA VAL A 184 -6.98 -12.71 -1.42
C VAL A 184 -6.76 -14.22 -1.47
N SER A 185 -7.02 -14.84 -2.61
CA SER A 185 -6.86 -16.29 -2.79
C SER A 185 -5.40 -16.72 -2.65
N ALA A 186 -4.45 -15.90 -3.12
CA ALA A 186 -3.03 -16.19 -2.97
C ALA A 186 -2.59 -16.17 -1.50
N GLU A 187 -3.09 -15.24 -0.69
CA GLU A 187 -2.80 -15.16 0.75
C GLU A 187 -3.48 -16.27 1.56
N GLU A 188 -4.60 -16.82 1.08
CA GLU A 188 -5.25 -17.97 1.72
C GLU A 188 -4.52 -19.30 1.46
N HIS A 189 -3.79 -19.38 0.34
CA HIS A 189 -3.13 -20.61 -0.11
C HIS A 189 -1.61 -20.66 0.14
N LEU A 190 -0.99 -19.56 0.56
CA LEU A 190 0.43 -19.44 0.90
C LEU A 190 0.62 -19.37 2.42
#